data_AF-A0A452ZZ24-F1
#
_entry.id   AF-A0A452ZZ24-F1
#
_cell.length_a   1.000
_cell.length_b   1.000
_cell.length_c   1.000
_cell.angle_alpha   90.00
_cell.angle_beta   90.00
_cell.angle_gamma   90.00
#
_symmetry.space_group_name_H-M   'P 1'
#
loop_
_entity.id
_entity.type
_entity.pdbx_description
1 polymer ?
#
loop_
_entity_poly.entity_id
_entity_poly.type
_entity_poly.pdbx_seq_one_letter_code
_entity_poly.pdbx_strand_id
1 'polypeptide(L)'
;MVGKYTGISDSYLSILKALLHASVALDRKLVVDWVPSCDLEDSAAVETPDAYEKAWGLLKGANGVLVPGGFGDRGVQGKILAAKHARENNVPYLGICLGMQIAVIEYARSVMKLRDANSTEFDPAAKTPCVIFMPEGSKTHMGATMRLGSRRTFFQVNNCKSAKLYANANYVDERHRHRYEVCQRMR
;
A
#
# COMPACT_ATOMS: atom_id res chain seq x y z
N MET A 1 11.04 3.68 -2.21
CA MET A 1 9.59 4.00 -2.28
C MET A 1 9.07 3.58 -3.64
N VAL A 2 8.05 2.70 -3.66
CA VAL A 2 7.49 2.17 -4.92
C VAL A 2 6.23 2.95 -5.27
N GLY A 3 6.25 3.73 -6.34
CA GLY A 3 5.19 4.69 -6.65
C GLY A 3 4.93 4.87 -8.13
N LYS A 4 3.81 5.52 -8.46
CA LYS A 4 3.40 5.82 -9.85
C LYS A 4 4.16 7.03 -10.43
N TYR A 5 4.37 8.07 -9.62
CA TYR A 5 4.98 9.34 -10.04
C TYR A 5 6.36 9.54 -9.43
N THR A 6 7.38 8.85 -9.90
CA THR A 6 8.76 8.99 -9.38
C THR A 6 9.44 10.30 -9.79
N GLY A 7 9.01 10.93 -10.88
CA GLY A 7 9.56 12.20 -11.36
C GLY A 7 8.99 13.46 -10.69
N ILE A 8 7.92 13.34 -9.90
CA ILE A 8 7.26 14.49 -9.25
C ILE A 8 7.27 14.27 -7.74
N SER A 9 8.32 14.79 -7.08
CA SER A 9 8.51 14.69 -5.63
C SER A 9 7.34 15.26 -4.83
N ASP A 10 6.63 16.25 -5.38
CA ASP A 10 5.50 16.91 -4.72
C ASP A 10 4.32 15.96 -4.46
N SER A 11 4.14 14.94 -5.31
CA SER A 11 3.08 13.94 -5.16
C SER A 11 3.19 13.14 -3.84
N TYR A 12 4.38 13.12 -3.24
CA TYR A 12 4.68 12.36 -2.02
C TYR A 12 5.29 13.23 -0.92
N LEU A 13 5.16 14.57 -1.01
CA LEU A 13 5.79 15.50 -0.08
C LEU A 13 5.42 15.21 1.38
N SER A 14 4.15 14.93 1.65
CA SER A 14 3.69 14.59 3.01
C SER A 14 4.37 13.35 3.58
N ILE A 15 4.57 12.32 2.74
CA ILE A 15 5.24 11.07 3.12
C ILE A 15 6.73 11.33 3.36
N LEU A 16 7.38 12.08 2.47
CA LEU A 16 8.80 12.43 2.62
C LEU A 16 9.06 13.22 3.91
N LYS A 17 8.20 14.18 4.24
CA LYS A 17 8.34 14.95 5.48
C LYS A 17 8.09 14.09 6.73
N ALA A 18 7.12 13.18 6.70
CA ALA A 18 6.90 12.25 7.79
C ALA A 18 8.12 11.31 8.01
N LEU A 19 8.69 10.77 6.93
CA LEU A 19 9.90 9.96 7.01
C LEU A 19 11.11 10.77 7.51
N LEU A 20 11.22 12.04 7.10
CA LEU A 20 12.27 12.94 7.57
C LEU A 20 12.15 13.23 9.07
N HIS A 21 10.94 13.44 9.59
CA HIS A 21 10.73 13.61 11.03
C HIS A 21 11.19 12.37 11.81
N ALA A 22 10.85 11.18 11.31
CA ALA A 22 11.30 9.92 11.91
C ALA A 22 12.82 9.75 11.82
N SER A 23 13.45 10.15 10.71
CA SER A 23 14.90 10.01 10.52
C SER A 23 15.68 10.96 11.43
N VAL A 24 15.19 12.18 11.63
CA VAL A 24 15.77 13.15 12.59
C VAL A 24 15.67 12.62 14.02
N ALA A 25 14.50 12.09 14.42
CA ALA A 25 14.32 11.55 15.77
C ALA A 25 15.23 10.35 16.08
N LEU A 26 15.65 9.60 15.05
CA LEU A 26 16.53 8.44 15.17
C LEU A 26 18.01 8.74 14.87
N ASP A 27 18.35 9.99 14.57
CA ASP A 27 19.68 10.40 14.10
C ASP A 27 20.19 9.51 12.95
N ARG A 28 19.38 9.41 11.90
CA ARG A 28 19.67 8.64 10.69
C ARG A 28 19.47 9.49 9.44
N LYS A 29 20.35 9.31 8.47
CA LYS A 29 20.21 9.91 7.13
C LYS A 29 19.14 9.13 6.35
N LEU A 30 18.05 9.81 6.00
CA LEU A 30 17.05 9.25 5.10
C LEU A 30 17.59 9.22 3.67
N VAL A 31 17.62 8.03 3.07
CA VAL A 31 17.89 7.83 1.64
C VAL A 31 16.62 7.25 1.03
N VAL A 32 16.08 7.92 0.00
CA VAL A 32 14.85 7.49 -0.67
C VAL A 32 15.16 7.15 -2.12
N ASP A 33 15.16 5.86 -2.41
CA ASP A 33 15.20 5.37 -3.78
C ASP A 33 13.81 5.38 -4.39
N TRP A 34 13.65 6.04 -5.52
CA TRP A 34 12.39 6.12 -6.25
C TRP A 34 12.30 4.98 -7.24
N VAL A 35 11.37 4.05 -7.00
CA VAL A 35 11.16 2.88 -7.85
C VAL A 35 9.82 3.05 -8.57
N PRO A 36 9.81 3.26 -9.90
CA PRO A 36 8.57 3.34 -10.66
C PRO A 36 7.87 1.99 -10.63
N SER A 37 6.59 1.97 -10.28
CA SER A 37 5.87 0.70 -10.16
C SER A 37 5.67 0.00 -11.50
N CYS A 38 5.60 0.74 -12.62
CA CYS A 38 5.47 0.12 -13.95
C CYS A 38 6.74 -0.63 -14.37
N ASP A 39 7.91 -0.09 -14.01
CA ASP A 39 9.21 -0.68 -14.37
C ASP A 39 9.49 -2.00 -13.62
N LEU A 40 8.68 -2.35 -12.63
CA LEU A 40 8.76 -3.64 -11.92
C LEU A 40 7.93 -4.74 -12.60
N GLU A 41 7.07 -4.39 -13.57
CA GLU A 41 6.17 -5.34 -14.23
C GLU A 41 6.89 -6.19 -15.27
N ASP A 42 6.39 -7.39 -15.53
CA ASP A 42 7.00 -8.33 -16.49
C ASP A 42 6.99 -7.79 -17.92
N SER A 43 6.05 -6.90 -18.27
CA SER A 43 6.04 -6.19 -19.55
C SER A 43 7.26 -5.28 -19.72
N ALA A 44 7.67 -4.60 -18.64
CA ALA A 44 8.83 -3.71 -18.67
C ALA A 44 10.14 -4.49 -18.89
N ALA A 45 10.22 -5.76 -18.49
CA ALA A 45 11.37 -6.61 -18.79
C ALA A 45 11.58 -6.82 -20.30
N VAL A 46 10.51 -6.74 -21.09
CA VAL A 46 10.56 -6.89 -22.56
C VAL A 46 10.69 -5.53 -23.25
N GLU A 47 9.92 -4.54 -22.81
CA GLU A 47 9.86 -3.22 -23.47
C GLU A 47 11.06 -2.33 -23.11
N THR A 48 11.52 -2.40 -21.87
CA THR A 48 12.55 -1.50 -21.30
C THR A 48 13.46 -2.25 -20.30
N PRO A 49 14.25 -3.23 -20.77
CA PRO A 49 15.03 -4.11 -19.89
C PRO A 49 15.99 -3.35 -18.95
N ASP A 50 16.65 -2.30 -19.43
CA ASP A 50 17.55 -1.48 -18.61
C ASP A 50 16.82 -0.80 -17.42
N ALA A 51 15.59 -0.32 -17.66
CA ALA A 51 14.77 0.32 -16.63
C ALA A 51 14.29 -0.73 -15.62
N TYR A 52 13.88 -1.91 -16.11
CA TYR A 52 13.47 -3.04 -15.28
C TYR A 52 14.58 -3.51 -14.35
N GLU A 53 15.78 -3.77 -14.89
CA GLU A 53 16.93 -4.21 -14.09
C GLU A 53 17.33 -3.18 -13.04
N LYS A 54 17.33 -1.90 -13.40
CA LYS A 54 17.60 -0.80 -12.47
C LYS A 54 16.56 -0.72 -11.36
N ALA A 55 15.27 -0.81 -11.69
CA ALA A 55 14.18 -0.76 -10.73
C ALA A 55 14.25 -1.92 -9.73
N TRP A 56 14.50 -3.13 -10.23
CA TRP A 56 14.70 -4.32 -9.38
C TRP A 56 15.99 -4.26 -8.57
N GLY A 57 17.07 -3.70 -9.11
CA GLY A 57 18.31 -3.46 -8.37
C GLY A 57 18.09 -2.55 -7.17
N LEU A 58 17.40 -1.42 -7.37
CA LEU A 58 17.02 -0.51 -6.29
C LEU A 58 16.11 -1.18 -5.25
N LEU A 59 15.12 -1.95 -5.70
CA LEU A 59 14.20 -2.66 -4.80
C LEU A 59 14.91 -3.70 -3.94
N LYS A 60 15.80 -4.51 -4.53
CA LYS A 60 16.56 -5.55 -3.83
C LYS A 60 17.60 -4.98 -2.88
N GLY A 61 18.15 -3.79 -3.18
CA GLY A 61 19.09 -3.08 -2.30
C GLY A 61 18.42 -2.37 -1.13
N ALA A 62 17.09 -2.20 -1.14
CA ALA A 62 16.38 -1.40 -0.14
C ALA A 62 16.24 -2.13 1.20
N ASN A 63 16.50 -1.41 2.30
CA ASN A 63 16.28 -1.92 3.66
C ASN A 63 14.83 -1.83 4.14
N GLY A 64 13.94 -1.24 3.33
CA GLY A 64 12.53 -1.08 3.63
C GLY A 64 11.74 -0.69 2.40
N VAL A 65 10.54 -1.25 2.25
CA VAL A 65 9.65 -1.00 1.13
C VAL A 65 8.42 -0.23 1.62
N LEU A 66 8.23 0.97 1.07
CA LEU A 66 7.04 1.78 1.30
C LEU A 66 6.23 1.87 0.00
N VAL A 67 4.97 1.46 0.07
CA VAL A 67 3.98 1.59 -1.01
C VAL A 67 2.93 2.62 -0.57
N PRO A 68 2.91 3.81 -1.18
CA PRO A 68 1.98 4.86 -0.83
C PRO A 68 0.58 4.58 -1.39
N GLY A 69 -0.36 5.46 -1.03
CA GLY A 69 -1.68 5.50 -1.65
C GLY A 69 -1.58 5.74 -3.16
N GLY A 70 -2.60 5.34 -3.89
CA GLY A 70 -2.71 5.57 -5.33
C GLY A 70 -4.15 5.40 -5.80
N PHE A 71 -4.37 5.66 -7.08
CA PHE A 71 -5.66 5.46 -7.73
C PHE A 71 -5.45 4.91 -9.14
N GLY A 72 -6.38 4.04 -9.55
CA GLY A 72 -6.36 3.37 -10.84
C GLY A 72 -5.48 2.12 -10.87
N ASP A 73 -5.59 1.43 -11.99
CA ASP A 73 -4.98 0.13 -12.31
C ASP A 73 -3.46 0.20 -12.60
N ARG A 74 -2.97 1.33 -13.10
CA ARG A 74 -1.58 1.48 -13.56
C ARG A 74 -0.57 1.23 -12.44
N GLY A 75 0.37 0.31 -12.69
CA GLY A 75 1.45 0.00 -11.76
C GLY A 75 1.00 -0.84 -10.56
N VAL A 76 -0.22 -1.37 -10.56
CA VAL A 76 -0.72 -2.22 -9.48
C VAL A 76 0.04 -3.55 -9.44
N GLN A 77 0.31 -4.17 -10.59
CA GLN A 77 1.03 -5.44 -10.62
C GLN A 77 2.46 -5.28 -10.10
N GLY A 78 3.17 -4.23 -10.51
CA GLY A 78 4.51 -3.98 -9.97
C GLY A 78 4.53 -3.71 -8.46
N LYS A 79 3.50 -3.08 -7.90
CA LYS A 79 3.35 -2.94 -6.44
C LYS A 79 3.09 -4.27 -5.75
N ILE A 80 2.31 -5.17 -6.36
CA ILE A 80 2.09 -6.53 -5.86
C ILE A 80 3.42 -7.31 -5.84
N LEU A 81 4.21 -7.21 -6.92
CA LEU A 81 5.54 -7.82 -7.01
C LEU A 81 6.49 -7.26 -5.94
N ALA A 82 6.46 -5.95 -5.68
CA ALA A 82 7.25 -5.34 -4.61
C ALA A 82 6.83 -5.83 -3.21
N ALA A 83 5.53 -5.96 -2.96
CA ALA A 83 5.01 -6.51 -1.70
C ALA A 83 5.44 -7.97 -1.52
N LYS A 84 5.36 -8.78 -2.59
CA LYS A 84 5.81 -10.17 -2.60
C LYS A 84 7.29 -10.27 -2.28
N HIS A 85 8.11 -9.45 -2.95
CA HIS A 85 9.55 -9.41 -2.72
C HIS A 85 9.85 -9.07 -1.26
N ALA A 86 9.19 -8.05 -0.69
CA ALA A 86 9.39 -7.68 0.70
C ALA A 86 9.05 -8.82 1.67
N ARG A 87 7.92 -9.52 1.44
CA ARG A 87 7.50 -10.67 2.26
C ARG A 87 8.49 -11.83 2.16
N GLU A 88 8.91 -12.21 0.96
CA GLU A 88 9.77 -13.38 0.73
C GLU A 88 11.21 -13.18 1.21
N ASN A 89 11.66 -11.93 1.27
CA ASN A 89 13.03 -11.58 1.67
C ASN A 89 13.11 -10.94 3.07
N ASN A 90 12.03 -11.00 3.85
CA ASN A 90 11.93 -10.41 5.19
C ASN A 90 12.31 -8.92 5.26
N VAL A 91 12.04 -8.16 4.21
CA VAL A 91 12.26 -6.72 4.16
C VAL A 91 11.06 -6.01 4.80
N PRO A 92 11.26 -5.09 5.76
CA PRO A 92 10.17 -4.31 6.35
C PRO A 92 9.30 -3.63 5.29
N TYR A 93 7.98 -3.82 5.39
CA TYR A 93 7.01 -3.28 4.45
C TYR A 93 6.03 -2.33 5.17
N LEU A 94 5.79 -1.15 4.58
CA LEU A 94 4.75 -0.22 5.01
C LEU A 94 3.83 0.13 3.84
N GLY A 95 2.59 -0.36 3.89
CA GLY A 95 1.55 -0.06 2.91
C GLY A 95 0.60 1.01 3.43
N ILE A 96 0.50 2.14 2.72
CA ILE A 96 -0.40 3.25 3.07
C ILE A 96 -1.63 3.21 2.16
N CYS A 97 -2.82 3.09 2.75
CA CYS A 97 -4.10 3.07 2.02
C CYS A 97 -4.11 1.98 0.94
N LEU A 98 -3.89 2.32 -0.33
CA LEU A 98 -3.75 1.34 -1.41
C LEU A 98 -2.66 0.31 -1.11
N GLY A 99 -1.52 0.71 -0.54
CA GLY A 99 -0.46 -0.24 -0.19
C GLY A 99 -0.93 -1.37 0.75
N MET A 100 -1.84 -1.07 1.68
CA MET A 100 -2.45 -2.09 2.54
C MET A 100 -3.30 -3.07 1.71
N GLN A 101 -4.10 -2.56 0.77
CA GLN A 101 -4.93 -3.37 -0.12
C GLN A 101 -4.07 -4.30 -1.00
N ILE A 102 -2.95 -3.77 -1.53
CA ILE A 102 -1.98 -4.54 -2.30
C ILE A 102 -1.38 -5.69 -1.48
N ALA A 103 -1.02 -5.44 -0.21
CA ALA A 103 -0.48 -6.48 0.65
C ALA A 103 -1.48 -7.62 0.88
N VAL A 104 -2.77 -7.31 1.05
CA VAL A 104 -3.84 -8.33 1.19
C VAL A 104 -3.99 -9.15 -0.08
N ILE A 105 -4.00 -8.49 -1.25
CA ILE A 105 -4.10 -9.16 -2.56
C ILE A 105 -2.88 -10.06 -2.80
N GLU A 106 -1.67 -9.58 -2.52
CA GLU A 106 -0.45 -10.38 -2.64
C GLU A 106 -0.51 -11.63 -1.76
N TYR A 107 -0.89 -11.47 -0.50
CA TYR A 107 -0.95 -12.59 0.44
C TYR A 107 -1.99 -13.63 0.01
N ALA A 108 -3.17 -13.19 -0.44
CA ALA A 108 -4.20 -14.08 -0.95
C ALA A 108 -3.72 -14.89 -2.17
N ARG A 109 -3.02 -14.24 -3.12
CA ARG A 109 -2.48 -14.90 -4.32
C ARG A 109 -1.34 -15.85 -4.00
N SER A 110 -0.36 -15.40 -3.23
CA SER A 110 0.90 -16.11 -3.02
C SER A 110 0.79 -17.20 -1.95
N VAL A 111 0.19 -16.88 -0.80
CA VAL A 111 0.15 -17.76 0.37
C VAL A 111 -1.12 -18.61 0.37
N MET A 112 -2.29 -17.99 0.20
CA MET A 112 -3.56 -18.71 0.18
C MET A 112 -3.87 -19.39 -1.17
N LYS A 113 -3.03 -19.17 -2.19
CA LYS A 113 -3.14 -19.74 -3.55
C LYS A 113 -4.42 -19.34 -4.30
N LEU A 114 -5.08 -18.25 -3.89
CA LEU A 114 -6.24 -17.66 -4.57
C LEU A 114 -5.73 -16.76 -5.70
N ARG A 115 -5.33 -17.35 -6.82
CA ARG A 115 -4.64 -16.63 -7.92
C ARG A 115 -5.49 -15.53 -8.56
N ASP A 116 -6.81 -15.68 -8.51
CA ASP A 116 -7.82 -14.74 -9.02
C ASP A 116 -8.19 -13.64 -8.02
N ALA A 117 -7.62 -13.66 -6.81
CA ALA A 117 -7.81 -12.63 -5.79
C ALA A 117 -7.49 -11.24 -6.34
N ASN A 118 -8.45 -10.31 -6.32
CA ASN A 118 -8.22 -8.94 -6.77
C ASN A 118 -9.12 -7.92 -6.07
N SER A 119 -8.88 -6.65 -6.32
CA SER A 119 -9.79 -5.56 -5.95
C SER A 119 -10.83 -5.36 -7.04
N THR A 120 -12.09 -5.10 -6.65
CA THR A 120 -13.13 -4.67 -7.58
C THR A 120 -12.85 -3.28 -8.18
N GLU A 121 -11.87 -2.54 -7.64
CA GLU A 121 -11.36 -1.30 -8.26
C GLU A 121 -10.64 -1.59 -9.59
N PHE A 122 -9.91 -2.71 -9.67
CA PHE A 122 -9.07 -3.05 -10.83
C PHE A 122 -9.72 -4.10 -11.73
N ASP A 123 -10.44 -5.04 -11.13
CA ASP A 123 -11.15 -6.09 -11.83
C ASP A 123 -12.55 -6.26 -11.23
N PRO A 124 -13.57 -5.57 -11.81
CA PRO A 124 -14.95 -5.69 -11.36
C PRO A 124 -15.52 -7.11 -11.49
N ALA A 125 -14.91 -7.97 -12.33
CA ALA A 125 -15.34 -9.35 -12.58
C ALA A 125 -14.54 -10.38 -11.77
N ALA A 126 -13.70 -9.94 -10.82
CA ALA A 126 -12.88 -10.82 -10.00
C ALA A 126 -13.75 -11.85 -9.27
N LYS A 127 -13.48 -13.14 -9.49
CA LYS A 127 -14.20 -14.25 -8.85
C LYS A 127 -13.96 -14.29 -7.34
N THR A 128 -12.77 -13.86 -6.90
CA THR A 128 -12.39 -13.70 -5.50
C THR A 128 -12.12 -12.22 -5.19
N PRO A 129 -13.15 -11.41 -4.91
CA PRO A 129 -12.98 -9.99 -4.64
C PRO A 129 -12.46 -9.78 -3.21
N CYS A 130 -11.15 -9.58 -3.06
CA CYS A 130 -10.49 -9.38 -1.77
C CYS A 130 -10.73 -7.99 -1.21
N VAL A 131 -10.88 -7.01 -2.11
CA VAL A 131 -11.12 -5.62 -1.80
C VAL A 131 -12.34 -5.19 -2.59
N ILE A 132 -13.35 -4.68 -1.89
CA ILE A 132 -14.66 -4.36 -2.48
C ILE A 132 -15.01 -2.90 -2.27
N PHE A 133 -15.82 -2.36 -3.18
CA PHE A 133 -16.41 -1.04 -3.01
C PHE A 133 -17.42 -1.07 -1.87
N MET A 134 -17.10 -0.41 -0.75
CA MET A 134 -17.95 -0.34 0.43
C MET A 134 -18.02 1.12 0.90
N PRO A 135 -18.88 1.93 0.28
CA PRO A 135 -19.03 3.33 0.65
C PRO A 135 -19.73 3.46 2.00
N GLU A 136 -19.46 4.56 2.70
CA GLU A 136 -20.22 4.91 3.89
C GLU A 136 -21.58 5.47 3.44
N GLY A 137 -22.66 4.98 4.05
CA GLY A 137 -23.98 5.58 3.91
C GLY A 137 -24.04 6.88 4.71
N SER A 138 -24.43 7.98 4.09
CA SER A 138 -24.65 9.26 4.78
C SER A 138 -26.14 9.55 4.89
N LYS A 139 -26.57 10.02 6.06
CA LYS A 139 -27.95 10.51 6.27
C LYS A 139 -28.17 11.89 5.64
N THR A 140 -27.11 12.65 5.39
CA THR A 140 -27.15 14.04 4.90
C THR A 140 -26.77 14.17 3.43
N HIS A 141 -26.03 13.21 2.88
CA HIS A 141 -25.58 13.21 1.49
C HIS A 141 -26.11 11.97 0.78
N MET A 142 -26.93 12.19 -0.25
CA MET A 142 -27.43 11.12 -1.11
C MET A 142 -26.29 10.56 -1.97
N GLY A 143 -26.17 9.24 -2.03
CA GLY A 143 -25.18 8.52 -2.84
C GLY A 143 -24.09 7.81 -2.04
N ALA A 144 -23.20 7.12 -2.76
CA ALA A 144 -22.10 6.36 -2.20
C ALA A 144 -20.97 7.29 -1.74
N THR A 145 -21.01 7.74 -0.48
CA THR A 145 -20.00 8.67 0.04
C THR A 145 -18.67 7.98 0.35
N MET A 146 -17.57 8.70 0.11
CA MET A 146 -16.23 8.24 0.43
C MET A 146 -16.00 8.29 1.94
N ARG A 147 -15.29 7.31 2.49
CA ARG A 147 -14.79 7.38 3.87
C ARG A 147 -13.75 8.50 3.94
N LEU A 148 -14.14 9.61 4.55
CA LEU A 148 -13.38 10.85 4.57
C LEU A 148 -13.37 11.49 5.95
N GLY A 149 -12.20 11.97 6.37
CA GLY A 149 -12.04 12.73 7.61
C GLY A 149 -11.56 11.86 8.77
N SER A 150 -11.67 12.42 9.98
CA SER A 150 -11.26 11.73 11.20
C SER A 150 -12.24 10.60 11.52
N ARG A 151 -11.70 9.39 11.72
CA ARG A 151 -12.46 8.21 12.11
C ARG A 151 -11.70 7.50 13.23
N ARG A 152 -12.46 7.06 14.23
CA ARG A 152 -11.95 6.25 15.32
C ARG A 152 -11.71 4.82 14.85
N THR A 153 -10.51 4.33 15.10
CA THR A 153 -10.10 2.95 14.81
C THR A 153 -9.71 2.28 16.12
N PHE A 154 -10.46 1.25 16.50
CA PHE A 154 -10.21 0.47 17.71
C PHE A 154 -9.21 -0.65 17.42
N PHE A 155 -8.24 -0.83 18.33
CA PHE A 155 -7.38 -2.01 18.26
C PHE A 155 -8.16 -3.24 18.72
N GLN A 156 -8.07 -4.32 17.92
CA GLN A 156 -8.66 -5.61 18.29
C GLN A 156 -7.67 -6.45 19.13
N VAL A 157 -6.37 -6.21 18.97
CA VAL A 157 -5.29 -6.93 19.66
C VAL A 157 -4.30 -5.92 20.23
N ASN A 158 -4.14 -5.94 21.56
CA ASN A 158 -3.27 -4.99 22.26
C ASN A 158 -1.77 -5.33 22.10
N ASN A 159 -1.41 -6.59 21.85
CA ASN A 159 -0.03 -7.01 21.62
C ASN A 159 0.39 -6.91 20.13
N CYS A 160 0.10 -5.79 19.47
CA CYS A 160 0.59 -5.51 18.12
C CYS A 160 1.63 -4.37 18.13
N LYS A 161 2.51 -4.33 17.11
CA LYS A 161 3.55 -3.29 16.99
C LYS A 161 2.92 -1.88 16.94
N SER A 162 1.81 -1.72 16.22
CA SER A 162 1.12 -0.45 16.10
C SER A 162 0.58 0.06 17.43
N ALA A 163 -0.08 -0.78 18.23
CA ALA A 163 -0.58 -0.38 19.55
C ALA A 163 0.56 0.11 20.45
N LYS A 164 1.72 -0.57 20.44
CA LYS A 164 2.91 -0.16 21.21
C LYS A 164 3.43 1.21 20.77
N LEU A 165 3.46 1.49 19.47
CA LEU A 165 3.85 2.80 18.92
C LEU A 165 2.88 3.92 19.32
N TYR A 166 1.59 3.59 19.49
CA TYR A 166 0.57 4.51 20.00
C TYR A 166 0.39 4.43 21.53
N ALA A 167 1.47 4.14 22.26
CA ALA A 167 1.48 4.11 23.73
C ALA A 167 0.40 3.18 24.36
N ASN A 168 0.10 2.06 23.70
CA ASN A 168 -0.93 1.09 24.09
C ASN A 168 -2.34 1.69 24.27
N ALA A 169 -2.68 2.71 23.47
CA ALA A 169 -4.04 3.23 23.42
C ALA A 169 -5.05 2.17 22.96
N ASN A 170 -6.30 2.24 23.45
CA ASN A 170 -7.38 1.33 23.03
C ASN A 170 -7.93 1.67 21.63
N TYR A 171 -7.75 2.93 21.20
CA TYR A 171 -8.15 3.41 19.89
C TYR A 171 -7.24 4.55 19.44
N VAL A 172 -7.26 4.83 18.14
CA VAL A 172 -6.64 6.01 17.52
C VAL A 172 -7.63 6.71 16.63
N ASP A 173 -7.55 8.03 16.56
CA ASP A 173 -8.35 8.84 15.66
C ASP A 173 -7.44 9.28 14.50
N GLU A 174 -7.66 8.69 13.32
CA GLU A 174 -6.84 8.92 12.14
C GLU A 174 -7.67 9.44 10.96
N ARG A 175 -7.00 10.06 9.99
CA ARG A 175 -7.68 10.62 8.81
C ARG A 175 -7.70 9.61 7.68
N HIS A 176 -8.90 9.34 7.18
CA HIS A 176 -9.12 8.43 6.06
C HIS A 176 -9.52 9.21 4.81
N ARG A 177 -9.17 8.66 3.65
CA ARG A 177 -9.61 9.10 2.32
C ARG A 177 -9.55 7.93 1.34
N HIS A 178 -10.54 7.04 1.39
CA HIS A 178 -10.66 5.89 0.48
C HIS A 178 -12.12 5.44 0.33
N ARG A 179 -12.39 4.61 -0.68
CA ARG A 179 -13.74 4.10 -1.00
C ARG A 179 -13.86 2.57 -0.93
N TYR A 180 -12.72 1.89 -0.91
CA TYR A 180 -12.65 0.44 -0.95
C TYR A 180 -12.18 -0.09 0.41
N GLU A 181 -12.73 -1.23 0.80
CA GLU A 181 -12.46 -1.93 2.05
C GLU A 181 -12.15 -3.40 1.76
N VAL A 182 -11.42 -4.05 2.68
CA VAL A 182 -11.18 -5.48 2.58
C VAL A 182 -12.51 -6.22 2.77
N CYS A 183 -12.80 -7.17 1.89
CA CYS A 183 -14.03 -7.95 1.93
C CYS A 183 -14.13 -8.74 3.24
N GLN A 184 -15.27 -8.63 3.94
CA GLN A 184 -15.48 -9.31 5.23
C GLN A 184 -15.41 -10.84 5.12
N ARG A 185 -15.67 -11.42 3.94
CA ARG A 185 -15.55 -12.87 3.72
C ARG A 185 -14.10 -13.36 3.70
N MET A 186 -13.13 -12.45 3.59
CA MET A 186 -11.70 -12.73 3.63
C MET A 186 -11.09 -12.50 5.04
N ARG A 187 -11.91 -12.10 6.01
CA ARG A 187 -11.48 -11.82 7.39
C ARG A 187 -11.44 -13.06 8.25
#